data_AF-A0A6J8BJ00-F1
#
_entry.id   AF-A0A6J8BJ00-F1
#
_cell.length_a   1.000
_cell.length_b   1.000
_cell.length_c   1.000
_cell.angle_alpha   90.00
_cell.angle_beta   90.00
_cell.angle_gamma   90.00
#
_symmetry.space_group_name_H-M   'P 1'
#
loop_
_entity.id
_entity.type
_entity.pdbx_description
1 polymer ?
#
loop_
_entity_poly.entity_id
_entity_poly.type
_entity_poly.pdbx_seq_one_letter_code
_entity_poly.pdbx_strand_id
1 'polypeptide(L)'
;MIFNASSPIITQMLSGSLSEGLDLPGSDLDIMYVHNNIDVIRNVNNAKNVKNVKHPIQSTTLVMETNNKNPGFTRLRLIAGGESAPDLTFDSFKSTRDGLYISVNAFVSNALQRYPQVKLFHHGPCLSDRDQITDLAYCLRSKYLPEKAVRWATRQQWPPNFVISWVNNCYCPNYFIPEHNMFLGKINQGNKSKLLNVLDSIKCGGIDGLISNLFPPDNVNTALLSTKWETSFFMLDLLFYKICESITFLNDISICYKELTLINRLLKSESSAFIIDVCKYHYARVSQFAAQKLLPLNTTNKTYKIHNIYHRHLLDGIKADAVSGWLLYASFYYVTGQYTVSLRLTEYALSKCTPDMMHVGCADYCKKDINNYKRNINSAMTLNERVKIATVGLVRFLRQSTLIPEELRLEVKFKTFKVPPVVMSHCLKFLCYHHLGDMFNRQQAFQL
;
A
#
# COMPACT_ATOMS: atom_id res chain seq x y z
N MET A 1 13.04 2.74 -14.90
CA MET A 1 13.32 3.76 -13.86
C MET A 1 14.14 3.12 -12.75
N ILE A 2 15.35 3.64 -12.54
CA ILE A 2 16.30 3.20 -11.52
C ILE A 2 16.00 4.02 -10.26
N PHE A 3 15.09 3.55 -9.42
CA PHE A 3 14.94 4.04 -8.04
C PHE A 3 15.01 2.83 -7.13
N ASN A 4 16.23 2.32 -6.97
CA ASN A 4 16.57 1.19 -6.13
C ASN A 4 17.74 1.62 -5.24
N ALA A 5 17.42 2.12 -4.06
CA ALA A 5 18.27 1.99 -2.88
C ALA A 5 17.47 2.49 -1.67
N SER A 6 16.73 1.60 -1.02
CA SER A 6 16.47 1.76 0.40
C SER A 6 17.82 1.69 1.10
N SER A 7 18.42 2.85 1.37
CA SER A 7 19.60 2.99 2.22
C SER A 7 19.14 2.98 3.68
N PRO A 8 19.95 2.53 4.65
CA PRO A 8 19.62 2.72 6.07
C PRO A 8 19.29 4.18 6.42
N ILE A 9 19.77 5.14 5.61
CA ILE A 9 19.60 6.59 5.81
C ILE A 9 18.27 7.11 5.25
N ILE A 10 17.71 6.53 4.18
CA ILE A 10 16.48 7.02 3.51
C ILE A 10 15.52 5.86 3.25
N THR A 11 14.31 5.99 3.78
CA THR A 11 13.19 5.07 3.51
C THR A 11 12.31 5.61 2.39
N GLN A 12 12.10 4.83 1.34
CA GLN A 12 11.11 5.14 0.31
C GLN A 12 9.74 4.58 0.70
N MET A 13 8.69 5.40 0.58
CA MET A 13 7.31 5.03 0.83
C MET A 13 6.45 5.50 -0.34
N LEU A 14 5.51 4.69 -0.81
CA LEU A 14 4.47 5.17 -1.72
C LEU A 14 3.39 5.89 -0.89
N SER A 15 2.83 6.95 -1.45
CA SER A 15 1.72 7.70 -0.85
C SER A 15 0.66 8.02 -1.89
N GLY A 16 -0.33 8.81 -1.49
CA GLY A 16 -1.36 9.32 -2.40
C GLY A 16 -2.33 8.26 -2.90
N SER A 17 -3.14 8.67 -3.88
CA SER A 17 -4.36 7.96 -4.29
C SER A 17 -4.09 6.51 -4.70
N LEU A 18 -3.06 6.29 -5.53
CA LEU A 18 -2.66 4.95 -5.98
C LEU A 18 -2.24 4.03 -4.82
N SER A 19 -1.52 4.55 -3.83
CA SER A 19 -1.10 3.77 -2.65
C SER A 19 -2.27 3.44 -1.71
N GLU A 20 -3.32 4.26 -1.73
CA GLU A 20 -4.53 4.12 -0.94
C GLU A 20 -5.58 3.24 -1.65
N GLY A 21 -5.33 2.82 -2.88
CA GLY A 21 -6.25 2.00 -3.68
C GLY A 21 -7.29 2.82 -4.46
N LEU A 22 -7.06 4.12 -4.61
CA LEU A 22 -7.90 5.02 -5.40
C LEU A 22 -7.21 5.33 -6.73
N ASP A 23 -7.34 4.40 -7.67
CA ASP A 23 -6.89 4.58 -9.06
C ASP A 23 -8.03 5.19 -9.88
N LEU A 24 -7.94 6.51 -10.10
CA LEU A 24 -8.93 7.36 -10.76
C LEU A 24 -8.29 8.05 -11.99
N PRO A 25 -9.09 8.46 -12.99
CA PRO A 25 -8.57 9.25 -14.09
C PRO A 25 -7.83 10.51 -13.59
N GLY A 26 -6.55 10.61 -13.93
CA GLY A 26 -5.66 11.69 -13.48
C GLY A 26 -4.87 11.40 -12.20
N SER A 27 -4.95 10.19 -11.64
CA SER A 27 -4.07 9.75 -10.55
C SER A 27 -2.60 9.70 -11.01
N ASP A 28 -1.72 10.26 -10.18
CA ASP A 28 -0.27 10.29 -10.32
C ASP A 28 0.42 9.37 -9.29
N LEU A 29 1.72 9.12 -9.49
CA LEU A 29 2.54 8.31 -8.60
C LEU A 29 3.23 9.17 -7.55
N ASP A 30 2.72 9.16 -6.32
CA ASP A 30 3.38 9.85 -5.21
C ASP A 30 4.38 8.95 -4.47
N ILE A 31 5.60 9.46 -4.30
CA ILE A 31 6.70 8.78 -3.61
C ILE A 31 7.28 9.71 -2.53
N MET A 32 7.28 9.24 -1.28
CA MET A 32 7.94 9.91 -0.16
C MET A 32 9.33 9.31 0.11
N TYR A 33 10.36 10.16 0.20
CA TYR A 33 11.71 9.83 0.65
C TYR A 33 11.91 10.34 2.08
N VAL A 34 11.77 9.44 3.05
CA VAL A 34 11.83 9.74 4.48
C VAL A 34 13.25 9.57 5.01
N HIS A 35 13.86 10.65 5.49
CA HIS A 35 15.19 10.62 6.11
C HIS A 35 15.12 10.03 7.53
N ASN A 36 15.85 8.94 7.75
CA ASN A 36 15.79 8.17 9.00
C ASN A 36 16.69 8.71 10.11
N ASN A 37 17.77 9.41 9.76
CA ASN A 37 18.82 9.89 10.68
C ASN A 37 18.59 11.32 11.19
N ILE A 38 17.39 11.86 10.96
CA ILE A 38 17.00 13.19 11.42
C ILE A 38 15.90 13.03 12.47
N ASP A 39 16.16 13.54 13.66
CA ASP A 39 15.20 13.51 14.77
C ASP A 39 14.47 14.85 14.86
N VAL A 40 13.15 14.82 14.61
CA VAL A 40 12.27 15.99 14.84
C VAL A 40 11.58 15.85 16.20
N ILE A 41 11.84 16.78 17.11
CA ILE A 41 11.32 16.80 18.50
C ILE A 41 10.37 17.99 18.73
N ARG A 42 9.48 17.87 19.73
CA ARG A 42 8.44 18.88 20.02
C ARG A 42 8.93 20.08 20.84
N ASN A 43 9.91 19.92 21.72
CA ASN A 43 10.44 21.01 22.57
C ASN A 43 11.90 20.72 22.94
N VAL A 44 12.71 21.78 23.06
CA VAL A 44 14.11 21.77 23.54
C VAL A 44 14.26 21.07 24.90
N ASN A 45 13.25 21.11 25.77
CA ASN A 45 13.30 20.40 27.07
C ASN A 45 13.37 18.88 26.91
N ASN A 46 12.82 18.32 25.81
CA ASN A 46 12.96 16.90 25.50
C ASN A 46 14.38 16.55 25.00
N ALA A 47 15.17 17.53 24.55
CA ALA A 47 16.56 17.31 24.14
C ALA A 47 17.45 16.86 25.30
N LYS A 48 17.12 17.23 26.55
CA LYS A 48 17.84 16.76 27.75
C LYS A 48 17.72 15.23 27.94
N ASN A 49 16.62 14.63 27.49
CA ASN A 49 16.39 13.18 27.55
C ASN A 49 16.99 12.41 26.35
N VAL A 50 17.45 13.10 25.29
CA VAL A 50 18.09 12.48 24.12
C VAL A 50 19.53 12.04 24.43
N LYS A 51 20.15 12.57 25.49
CA LYS A 51 21.51 12.20 25.92
C LYS A 51 21.67 10.74 26.37
N ASN A 52 20.58 9.98 26.53
CA ASN A 52 20.61 8.57 26.97
C ASN A 52 20.42 7.55 25.84
N VAL A 53 20.48 7.95 24.56
CA VAL A 53 20.39 6.99 23.44
C VAL A 53 21.79 6.45 23.11
N LYS A 54 21.99 5.14 23.34
CA LYS A 54 23.22 4.37 23.06
C LYS A 54 23.53 4.21 21.56
N HIS A 55 23.74 5.30 20.81
CA HIS A 55 24.34 5.24 19.47
C HIS A 55 25.32 6.41 19.28
N PRO A 56 26.62 6.17 19.04
CA PRO A 56 27.64 7.22 18.93
C PRO A 56 27.68 7.89 17.55
N ILE A 57 26.55 7.94 16.82
CA ILE A 57 26.43 8.73 15.60
C ILE A 57 25.51 9.89 15.95
N GLN A 58 26.07 11.10 16.03
CA GLN A 58 25.31 12.32 16.31
C GLN A 58 24.24 12.48 15.22
N SER A 59 22.96 12.26 15.52
CA SER A 59 21.85 12.50 14.59
C SER A 59 21.53 13.99 14.52
N THR A 60 21.18 14.49 13.33
CA THR A 60 20.72 15.88 13.19
C THR A 60 19.39 16.04 13.93
N THR A 61 19.35 16.96 14.89
CA THR A 61 18.16 17.18 15.73
C THR A 61 17.51 18.52 15.42
N LEU A 62 16.20 18.48 15.14
CA LEU A 62 15.38 19.62 14.79
C LEU A 62 14.24 19.78 15.81
N VAL A 63 13.93 21.00 16.21
CA VAL A 63 12.73 21.31 17.02
C VAL A 63 11.63 21.82 16.11
N MET A 64 10.46 21.21 16.23
CA MET A 64 9.22 21.62 15.59
C MET A 64 8.57 22.76 16.38
N GLU A 65 8.56 23.96 15.82
CA GLU A 65 7.90 25.14 16.37
C GLU A 65 6.58 25.36 15.64
N THR A 66 5.46 25.29 16.35
CA THR A 66 4.13 25.52 15.75
C THR A 66 3.93 27.00 15.53
N ASN A 67 3.53 27.40 14.32
CA ASN A 67 3.17 28.78 14.04
C ASN A 67 1.76 29.08 14.57
N ASN A 68 1.68 29.91 15.62
CA ASN A 68 0.40 30.31 16.20
C ASN A 68 -0.37 31.28 15.30
N LYS A 69 0.34 32.17 14.59
CA LYS A 69 -0.24 33.17 13.69
C LYS A 69 -0.78 32.54 12.41
N ASN A 70 -0.10 31.50 11.91
CA ASN A 70 -0.53 30.76 10.73
C ASN A 70 -0.77 29.29 11.12
N PRO A 71 -1.98 28.94 11.65
CA PRO A 71 -2.35 27.57 11.99
C PRO A 71 -2.12 26.61 10.83
N GLY A 72 -1.39 25.53 11.08
CA GLY A 72 -1.01 24.55 10.06
C GLY A 72 0.46 24.65 9.66
N PHE A 73 1.15 25.76 9.86
CA PHE A 73 2.57 25.80 9.50
C PHE A 73 3.47 25.53 10.70
N THR A 74 4.61 24.88 10.44
CA THR A 74 5.66 24.68 11.45
C THR A 74 7.00 25.15 10.90
N ARG A 75 7.83 25.68 11.81
CA ARG A 75 9.24 25.96 11.52
C ARG A 75 10.09 24.88 12.17
N LEU A 76 11.09 24.38 11.46
CA LEU A 76 12.03 23.39 11.99
C LEU A 76 13.35 24.09 12.30
N ARG A 77 13.66 24.23 13.59
CA ARG A 77 14.90 24.88 14.07
C ARG A 77 15.98 23.86 14.36
N LEU A 78 17.20 24.09 13.89
CA LEU A 78 18.36 23.26 14.20
C LEU A 78 18.78 23.42 15.66
N ILE A 79 18.95 22.29 16.36
CA ILE A 79 19.47 22.24 17.73
C ILE A 79 20.85 21.60 17.79
N ALA A 80 21.06 20.55 17.01
CA ALA A 80 22.33 19.84 16.92
C ALA A 80 22.52 19.34 15.50
N GLY A 81 23.69 19.62 14.90
CA GLY A 81 24.10 19.09 13.61
C GLY A 81 24.78 17.74 13.76
N GLY A 82 24.44 16.81 12.87
CA GLY A 82 25.05 15.49 12.77
C GLY A 82 25.56 15.21 11.35
N GLU A 83 26.37 14.16 11.18
CA GLU A 83 27.12 13.93 9.92
C GLU A 83 26.35 13.18 8.80
N SER A 84 25.03 12.98 8.87
CA SER A 84 24.42 11.96 7.98
C SER A 84 22.99 12.22 7.49
N ALA A 85 22.82 13.24 6.65
CA ALA A 85 21.68 13.35 5.73
C ALA A 85 22.15 13.86 4.35
N PRO A 86 22.02 13.08 3.26
CA PRO A 86 22.59 13.45 1.96
C PRO A 86 22.01 14.74 1.38
N ASP A 87 20.72 14.99 1.63
CA ASP A 87 20.00 16.11 1.04
C ASP A 87 19.88 17.30 2.02
N LEU A 88 20.10 17.09 3.33
CA LEU A 88 20.02 18.13 4.36
C LEU A 88 21.43 18.61 4.77
N THR A 89 22.05 19.37 3.88
CA THR A 89 23.36 19.99 4.06
C THR A 89 23.25 21.38 4.73
N PHE A 90 24.37 21.97 5.16
CA PHE A 90 24.36 23.23 5.95
C PHE A 90 23.71 24.42 5.21
N ASP A 91 23.83 24.47 3.90
CA ASP A 91 23.18 25.44 3.00
C ASP A 91 21.65 25.33 2.96
N SER A 92 21.10 24.19 3.38
CA SER A 92 19.65 24.00 3.60
C SER A 92 19.13 24.83 4.76
N PHE A 93 20.01 25.44 5.56
CA PHE A 93 19.63 26.21 6.73
C PHE A 93 19.77 27.72 6.51
N LYS A 94 18.79 28.48 7.02
CA LYS A 94 18.76 29.94 6.98
C LYS A 94 18.80 30.50 8.39
N SER A 95 19.70 31.46 8.59
CA SER A 95 19.83 32.18 9.86
C SER A 95 18.71 33.22 9.98
N THR A 96 18.10 33.27 11.15
CA THR A 96 17.08 34.26 11.54
C THR A 96 17.40 34.78 12.93
N ARG A 97 16.67 35.81 13.40
CA ARG A 97 16.84 36.33 14.77
C ARG A 97 16.61 35.28 15.85
N ASP A 98 15.73 34.31 15.59
CA ASP A 98 15.30 33.31 16.57
C ASP A 98 16.09 31.99 16.47
N GLY A 99 17.04 31.90 15.54
CA GLY A 99 17.89 30.74 15.33
C GLY A 99 18.01 30.30 13.87
N LEU A 100 18.53 29.10 13.69
CA LEU A 100 18.82 28.51 12.39
C LEU A 100 17.69 27.56 11.96
N TYR A 101 17.05 27.83 10.82
CA TYR A 101 15.86 27.10 10.37
C TYR A 101 16.05 26.43 9.01
N ILE A 102 15.38 25.31 8.77
CA ILE A 102 15.39 24.65 7.46
C ILE A 102 14.63 25.48 6.43
N SER A 103 15.24 25.67 5.26
CA SER A 103 14.59 26.10 4.03
C SER A 103 14.19 24.88 3.21
N VAL A 104 12.89 24.69 3.01
CA VAL A 104 12.34 23.60 2.19
C VAL A 104 12.88 23.67 0.77
N ASN A 105 12.94 24.87 0.17
CA ASN A 105 13.43 25.05 -1.19
C ASN A 105 14.89 24.63 -1.33
N ALA A 106 15.74 24.98 -0.36
CA ALA A 106 17.15 24.57 -0.38
C ALA A 106 17.30 23.06 -0.18
N PHE A 107 16.55 22.48 0.78
CA PHE A 107 16.54 21.04 1.02
C PHE A 107 16.11 20.23 -0.22
N VAL A 108 15.02 20.63 -0.88
CA VAL A 108 14.51 19.98 -2.10
C VAL A 108 15.46 20.21 -3.29
N SER A 109 16.08 21.40 -3.40
CA SER A 109 17.04 21.69 -4.47
C SER A 109 18.33 20.87 -4.33
N ASN A 110 18.76 20.57 -3.12
CA ASN A 110 19.92 19.71 -2.89
C ASN A 110 19.62 18.26 -3.27
N ALA A 111 18.40 17.81 -3.02
CA ALA A 111 17.94 16.51 -3.50
C ALA A 111 17.91 16.41 -5.04
N LEU A 112 17.57 17.50 -5.75
CA LEU A 112 17.60 17.55 -7.21
C LEU A 112 19.01 17.31 -7.77
N GLN A 113 20.04 17.86 -7.12
CA GLN A 113 21.44 17.70 -7.53
C GLN A 113 21.93 16.25 -7.44
N ARG A 114 21.26 15.41 -6.64
CA ARG A 114 21.59 13.98 -6.49
C ARG A 114 21.25 13.15 -7.73
N TYR A 115 20.33 13.63 -8.56
CA TYR A 115 19.85 12.91 -9.74
C TYR A 115 19.99 13.75 -11.03
N PRO A 116 21.21 14.20 -11.40
CA PRO A 116 21.40 15.12 -12.51
C PRO A 116 21.00 14.52 -13.88
N GLN A 117 20.91 13.19 -13.95
CA GLN A 117 20.50 12.45 -15.13
C GLN A 117 18.98 12.45 -15.36
N VAL A 118 18.19 12.88 -14.36
CA VAL A 118 16.73 12.90 -14.42
C VAL A 118 16.26 14.35 -14.45
N LYS A 119 15.53 14.73 -15.48
CA LYS A 119 14.93 16.07 -15.58
C LYS A 119 13.70 16.14 -14.68
N LEU A 120 13.89 16.61 -13.46
CA LEU A 120 12.83 16.90 -12.50
C LEU A 120 12.68 18.41 -12.30
N PHE A 121 11.46 18.83 -11.94
CA PHE A 121 11.09 20.23 -11.73
C PHE A 121 10.42 20.38 -10.37
N HIS A 122 10.52 21.58 -9.78
CA HIS A 122 9.76 21.88 -8.57
C HIS A 122 8.26 21.86 -8.86
N HIS A 123 7.52 21.08 -8.08
CA HIS A 123 6.06 21.03 -8.06
C HIS A 123 5.57 21.16 -6.61
N GLY A 124 5.41 22.41 -6.15
CA GLY A 124 5.12 22.69 -4.74
C GLY A 124 6.24 22.17 -3.81
N PRO A 125 5.94 21.31 -2.82
CA PRO A 125 6.96 20.71 -1.93
C PRO A 125 7.73 19.54 -2.57
N CYS A 126 7.35 19.10 -3.77
CA CYS A 126 7.84 17.91 -4.43
C CYS A 126 8.76 18.26 -5.61
N LEU A 127 9.52 17.26 -6.05
CA LEU A 127 10.10 17.22 -7.39
C LEU A 127 9.23 16.35 -8.29
N SER A 128 8.87 16.84 -9.47
CA SER A 128 8.01 16.13 -10.42
C SER A 128 8.67 15.98 -11.78
N ASP A 129 8.25 14.99 -12.55
CA ASP A 129 8.58 14.92 -13.97
C ASP A 129 7.75 15.96 -14.77
N ARG A 130 8.09 16.15 -16.05
CA ARG A 130 7.43 17.16 -16.88
C ARG A 130 5.92 16.91 -17.02
N ASP A 131 5.55 15.64 -17.12
CA ASP A 131 4.19 15.21 -17.36
C ASP A 131 3.38 15.08 -16.06
N GLN A 132 4.00 15.36 -14.90
CA GLN A 132 3.41 15.24 -13.56
C GLN A 132 2.79 13.86 -13.31
N ILE A 133 3.44 12.83 -13.85
CA ILE A 133 3.07 11.44 -13.64
C ILE A 133 3.68 10.93 -12.33
N THR A 134 4.74 11.57 -11.83
CA THR A 134 5.42 11.15 -10.60
C THR A 134 5.84 12.35 -9.74
N ASP A 135 5.32 12.40 -8.52
CA ASP A 135 5.69 13.39 -7.50
C ASP A 135 6.59 12.78 -6.42
N LEU A 136 7.75 13.39 -6.19
CA LEU A 136 8.75 12.97 -5.23
C LEU A 136 8.80 13.94 -4.05
N ALA A 137 8.27 13.53 -2.90
CA ALA A 137 8.29 14.29 -1.66
C ALA A 137 9.50 13.92 -0.80
N TYR A 138 10.26 14.92 -0.33
CA TYR A 138 11.40 14.70 0.58
C TYR A 138 11.00 15.03 2.01
N CYS A 139 11.01 14.02 2.87
CA CYS A 139 10.29 14.05 4.14
C CYS A 139 11.21 13.87 5.35
N LEU A 140 10.86 14.58 6.42
CA LEU A 140 11.48 14.44 7.74
C LEU A 140 10.48 13.77 8.69
N ARG A 141 10.88 12.66 9.31
CA ARG A 141 9.99 11.92 10.21
C ARG A 141 9.95 12.57 11.59
N SER A 142 8.76 12.98 12.02
CA SER A 142 8.49 13.36 13.41
C SER A 142 7.83 12.21 14.16
N LYS A 143 8.26 11.96 15.40
CA LYS A 143 7.56 11.07 16.35
C LYS A 143 6.35 11.74 17.00
N TYR A 144 6.16 13.03 16.74
CA TYR A 144 5.15 13.87 17.38
C TYR A 144 4.29 14.57 16.33
N LEU A 145 2.97 14.53 16.53
CA LEU A 145 2.07 15.40 15.78
C LEU A 145 2.16 16.84 16.30
N PRO A 146 2.04 17.86 15.42
CA PRO A 146 1.78 19.23 15.85
C PRO A 146 0.56 19.30 16.76
N GLU A 147 0.56 20.20 17.74
CA GLU A 147 -0.50 20.27 18.76
C GLU A 147 -1.90 20.42 18.16
N LYS A 148 -2.03 21.20 17.09
CA LYS A 148 -3.29 21.39 16.35
C LYS A 148 -3.74 20.12 15.60
N ALA A 149 -2.80 19.26 15.21
CA ALA A 149 -3.09 18.00 14.51
C ALA A 149 -3.44 16.84 15.47
N VAL A 150 -3.01 16.89 16.74
CA VAL A 150 -3.38 15.85 17.73
C VAL A 150 -4.90 15.72 17.87
N ARG A 151 -5.62 16.86 17.88
CA ARG A 151 -7.09 16.88 17.97
C ARG A 151 -7.78 16.22 16.77
N TRP A 152 -7.09 16.08 15.65
CA TRP A 152 -7.64 15.42 14.45
C TRP A 152 -7.49 13.91 14.49
N ALA A 153 -6.38 13.43 15.06
CA ALA A 153 -6.07 12.01 15.13
C ALA A 153 -7.07 11.24 16.00
N THR A 154 -7.72 11.91 16.95
CA THR A 154 -8.67 11.32 17.90
C THR A 154 -10.14 11.63 17.56
N ARG A 155 -10.45 12.08 16.34
CA ARG A 155 -11.81 12.46 15.96
C ARG A 155 -12.74 11.25 15.89
N GLN A 156 -14.02 11.46 16.25
CA GLN A 156 -15.04 10.40 16.25
C GLN A 156 -16.10 10.53 15.13
N GLN A 157 -16.12 11.62 14.36
CA GLN A 157 -17.11 11.85 13.28
C GLN A 157 -16.42 12.30 11.99
N TRP A 158 -16.98 11.90 10.84
CA TRP A 158 -16.44 12.19 9.51
C TRP A 158 -17.53 12.57 8.49
N PRO A 159 -17.28 13.57 7.60
CA PRO A 159 -16.27 14.61 7.76
C PRO A 159 -16.66 15.59 8.90
N PRO A 160 -15.71 16.08 9.69
CA PRO A 160 -15.98 17.08 10.72
C PRO A 160 -16.54 18.38 10.13
N ASN A 161 -17.38 19.09 10.90
CA ASN A 161 -17.98 20.37 10.46
C ASN A 161 -16.96 21.42 10.03
N PHE A 162 -15.75 21.42 10.60
CA PHE A 162 -14.70 22.34 10.20
C PHE A 162 -14.12 22.04 8.80
N VAL A 163 -14.12 20.78 8.35
CA VAL A 163 -13.69 20.41 6.98
C VAL A 163 -14.69 20.99 5.98
N ILE A 164 -15.98 20.83 6.28
CA ILE A 164 -17.05 21.46 5.51
C ILE A 164 -16.89 22.99 5.50
N SER A 165 -16.59 23.60 6.66
CA SER A 165 -16.32 25.04 6.77
C SER A 165 -15.13 25.49 5.92
N TRP A 166 -14.03 24.75 5.88
CA TRP A 166 -12.86 25.06 5.05
C TRP A 166 -13.16 25.04 3.56
N VAL A 167 -13.82 23.98 3.10
CA VAL A 167 -14.25 23.91 1.70
C VAL A 167 -15.23 25.04 1.41
N ASN A 168 -16.14 25.34 2.34
CA ASN A 168 -17.04 26.48 2.23
C ASN A 168 -16.33 27.83 2.08
N ASN A 169 -15.18 27.99 2.73
CA ASN A 169 -14.38 29.21 2.66
C ASN A 169 -13.31 29.16 1.55
N CYS A 170 -13.31 28.13 0.69
CA CYS A 170 -12.27 27.89 -0.32
C CYS A 170 -10.85 27.91 0.27
N TYR A 171 -10.71 27.49 1.53
CA TYR A 171 -9.47 27.56 2.28
C TYR A 171 -9.35 26.35 3.20
N CYS A 172 -8.53 25.38 2.80
CA CYS A 172 -8.14 24.26 3.64
C CYS A 172 -6.71 24.49 4.16
N PRO A 173 -6.47 24.54 5.49
CA PRO A 173 -5.14 24.75 6.03
C PRO A 173 -4.25 23.54 5.75
N ASN A 174 -3.03 23.81 5.29
CA ASN A 174 -1.99 22.80 5.12
C ASN A 174 -1.18 22.69 6.41
N TYR A 175 -1.00 21.47 6.94
CA TYR A 175 -0.36 21.25 8.23
C TYR A 175 1.18 21.16 8.20
N PHE A 176 1.80 21.28 7.01
CA PHE A 176 3.22 20.98 6.88
C PHE A 176 4.04 21.92 5.96
N ILE A 177 3.44 22.75 5.08
CA ILE A 177 4.20 23.49 4.03
C ILE A 177 4.05 25.03 4.16
N PRO A 178 5.01 25.74 4.79
CA PRO A 178 4.89 27.14 5.23
C PRO A 178 4.49 28.18 4.17
N GLU A 179 4.92 28.03 2.93
CA GLU A 179 4.84 29.10 1.91
C GLU A 179 3.83 28.78 0.79
N HIS A 180 3.40 27.53 0.68
CA HIS A 180 2.53 27.07 -0.39
C HIS A 180 1.46 26.14 0.18
N ASN A 181 0.29 26.71 0.49
CA ASN A 181 -0.88 25.90 0.78
C ASN A 181 -1.24 25.08 -0.48
N MET A 182 -0.97 23.77 -0.46
CA MET A 182 -1.29 22.86 -1.57
C MET A 182 -2.76 22.88 -2.01
N PHE A 183 -3.69 23.34 -1.17
CA PHE A 183 -5.11 23.46 -1.50
C PHE A 183 -5.48 24.83 -2.10
N LEU A 184 -4.58 25.82 -2.03
CA LEU A 184 -4.81 27.15 -2.58
C LEU A 184 -4.93 27.05 -4.10
N GLY A 185 -5.99 27.62 -4.66
CA GLY A 185 -6.32 27.51 -6.09
C GLY A 185 -6.94 26.17 -6.48
N LYS A 186 -6.60 25.07 -5.79
CA LYS A 186 -7.24 23.74 -5.97
C LYS A 186 -8.64 23.68 -5.38
N ILE A 187 -8.93 24.42 -4.31
CA ILE A 187 -10.30 24.64 -3.82
C ILE A 187 -10.66 26.09 -4.12
N ASN A 188 -11.61 26.29 -5.02
CA ASN A 188 -12.01 27.62 -5.49
C ASN A 188 -13.53 27.66 -5.69
N GLN A 189 -14.06 28.85 -6.01
CA GLN A 189 -15.51 29.02 -6.19
C GLN A 189 -16.10 28.09 -7.27
N GLY A 190 -15.32 27.75 -8.31
CA GLY A 190 -15.76 26.90 -9.41
C GLY A 190 -15.89 25.43 -9.07
N ASN A 191 -15.17 24.92 -8.06
CA ASN A 191 -15.24 23.50 -7.68
C ASN A 191 -15.68 23.23 -6.24
N LYS A 192 -15.79 24.27 -5.39
CA LYS A 192 -16.29 24.19 -4.01
C LYS A 192 -17.60 23.43 -3.92
N SER A 193 -18.61 23.77 -4.73
CA SER A 193 -19.94 23.13 -4.64
C SER A 193 -19.87 21.63 -4.94
N LYS A 194 -19.04 21.20 -5.89
CA LYS A 194 -18.81 19.78 -6.17
C LYS A 194 -18.20 19.07 -4.96
N LEU A 195 -17.18 19.66 -4.36
CA LEU A 195 -16.51 19.07 -3.19
C LEU A 195 -17.42 19.04 -1.95
N LEU A 196 -18.26 20.07 -1.73
CA LEU A 196 -19.25 20.06 -0.65
C LEU A 196 -20.29 18.98 -0.85
N ASN A 197 -20.80 18.79 -2.09
CA ASN A 197 -21.74 17.72 -2.38
C ASN A 197 -21.13 16.34 -2.08
N VAL A 198 -19.85 16.12 -2.38
CA VAL A 198 -19.14 14.89 -2.00
C VAL A 198 -19.08 14.75 -0.47
N LEU A 199 -18.66 15.79 0.24
CA LEU A 199 -18.53 15.76 1.70
C LEU A 199 -19.87 15.54 2.41
N ASP A 200 -20.93 16.21 1.96
CA ASP A 200 -22.29 16.06 2.50
C ASP A 200 -22.85 14.68 2.15
N SER A 201 -22.58 14.17 0.95
CA SER A 201 -22.94 12.79 0.56
C SER A 201 -22.29 11.76 1.47
N ILE A 202 -21.00 11.91 1.80
CA ILE A 202 -20.31 11.03 2.76
C ILE A 202 -20.87 11.22 4.18
N LYS A 203 -21.15 12.47 4.59
CA LYS A 203 -21.67 12.77 5.93
C LYS A 203 -23.05 12.16 6.17
N CYS A 204 -23.95 12.26 5.19
CA CYS A 204 -25.33 11.80 5.30
C CYS A 204 -25.49 10.34 4.90
N GLY A 205 -24.75 9.87 3.88
CA GLY A 205 -24.87 8.54 3.30
C GLY A 205 -23.78 7.56 3.71
N GLY A 206 -22.78 7.98 4.48
CA GLY A 206 -21.67 7.12 4.91
C GLY A 206 -20.94 6.51 3.71
N ILE A 207 -20.83 5.18 3.71
CA ILE A 207 -20.10 4.44 2.67
C ILE A 207 -20.82 4.47 1.31
N ASP A 208 -22.15 4.49 1.28
CA ASP A 208 -22.92 4.60 0.03
C ASP A 208 -22.71 5.95 -0.65
N GLY A 209 -22.58 7.00 0.16
CA GLY A 209 -22.20 8.33 -0.31
C GLY A 209 -20.81 8.34 -0.93
N LEU A 210 -19.83 7.71 -0.28
CA LEU A 210 -18.47 7.59 -0.82
C LEU A 210 -18.46 6.84 -2.17
N ILE A 211 -19.11 5.70 -2.23
CA ILE A 211 -19.20 4.85 -3.43
C ILE A 211 -19.79 5.60 -4.62
N SER A 212 -20.92 6.30 -4.40
CA SER A 212 -21.62 7.03 -5.46
C SER A 212 -20.77 8.13 -6.08
N ASN A 213 -19.84 8.69 -5.32
CA ASN A 213 -18.91 9.72 -5.79
C ASN A 213 -17.65 9.13 -6.45
N LEU A 214 -17.14 7.99 -5.95
CA LEU A 214 -15.98 7.31 -6.55
C LEU A 214 -16.34 6.62 -7.89
N PHE A 215 -17.57 6.14 -8.02
CA PHE A 215 -18.07 5.42 -9.18
C PHE A 215 -19.35 6.08 -9.71
N PRO A 216 -19.26 7.28 -10.31
CA PRO A 216 -20.43 7.99 -10.78
C PRO A 216 -21.16 7.18 -11.87
N PRO A 217 -22.50 7.27 -11.95
CA PRO A 217 -23.31 6.47 -12.89
C PRO A 217 -22.85 6.61 -14.34
N ASP A 218 -22.34 7.78 -14.74
CA ASP A 218 -21.93 8.04 -16.12
C ASP A 218 -20.63 7.30 -16.54
N ASN A 219 -19.78 6.91 -15.57
CA ASN A 219 -18.55 6.15 -15.83
C ASN A 219 -18.77 4.63 -15.82
N VAL A 220 -19.91 4.17 -15.30
CA VAL A 220 -20.24 2.74 -15.20
C VAL A 220 -21.49 2.51 -16.03
N ASN A 221 -21.33 2.11 -17.31
CA ASN A 221 -22.41 1.76 -18.26
C ASN A 221 -23.73 1.34 -17.56
N THR A 222 -24.59 2.34 -17.33
CA THR A 222 -25.65 2.35 -16.30
C THR A 222 -26.82 1.43 -16.62
N ALA A 223 -26.90 0.94 -17.86
CA ALA A 223 -27.97 0.08 -18.34
C ALA A 223 -27.99 -1.34 -17.73
N LEU A 224 -27.05 -1.70 -16.84
CA LEU A 224 -26.96 -3.04 -16.21
C LEU A 224 -27.28 -3.08 -14.71
N LEU A 225 -27.70 -1.95 -14.12
CA LEU A 225 -27.80 -1.79 -12.68
C LEU A 225 -29.27 -1.67 -12.30
N SER A 226 -29.93 -2.82 -12.08
CA SER A 226 -31.38 -2.89 -11.86
C SER A 226 -31.85 -2.43 -10.47
N THR A 227 -30.97 -2.36 -9.45
CA THR A 227 -31.33 -1.80 -8.14
C THR A 227 -30.17 -1.05 -7.49
N LYS A 228 -30.48 0.04 -6.78
CA LYS A 228 -29.52 0.89 -6.04
C LYS A 228 -28.73 0.12 -4.96
N TRP A 229 -29.27 -1.01 -4.49
CA TRP A 229 -28.64 -1.83 -3.45
C TRP A 229 -27.61 -2.82 -4.01
N GLU A 230 -27.88 -3.41 -5.18
CA GLU A 230 -26.92 -4.25 -5.92
C GLU A 230 -25.68 -3.46 -6.36
N THR A 231 -25.85 -2.17 -6.68
CA THR A 231 -24.74 -1.28 -7.03
C THR A 231 -23.78 -1.05 -5.86
N SER A 232 -24.30 -0.86 -4.65
CA SER A 232 -23.46 -0.62 -3.46
C SER A 232 -22.59 -1.83 -3.14
N PHE A 233 -23.15 -3.06 -3.13
CA PHE A 233 -22.38 -4.26 -2.80
C PHE A 233 -21.23 -4.53 -3.77
N PHE A 234 -21.49 -4.44 -5.07
CA PHE A 234 -20.46 -4.68 -6.08
C PHE A 234 -19.33 -3.64 -6.00
N MET A 235 -19.69 -2.35 -5.86
CA MET A 235 -18.69 -1.28 -5.77
C MET A 235 -17.88 -1.36 -4.48
N LEU A 236 -18.49 -1.82 -3.37
CA LEU A 236 -17.78 -2.14 -2.13
C LEU A 236 -16.74 -3.24 -2.34
N ASP A 237 -17.13 -4.32 -3.01
CA ASP A 237 -16.23 -5.44 -3.28
C ASP A 237 -15.04 -4.97 -4.16
N LEU A 238 -15.28 -4.17 -5.20
CA LEU A 238 -14.21 -3.58 -6.02
C LEU A 238 -13.29 -2.64 -5.23
N LEU A 239 -13.85 -1.76 -4.41
CA LEU A 239 -13.08 -0.84 -3.57
C LEU A 239 -12.20 -1.61 -2.59
N PHE A 240 -12.76 -2.66 -1.97
CA PHE A 240 -12.04 -3.58 -1.11
C PHE A 240 -10.81 -4.19 -1.81
N TYR A 241 -10.96 -4.71 -3.05
CA TYR A 241 -9.83 -5.27 -3.79
C TYR A 241 -8.75 -4.22 -4.06
N LYS A 242 -9.13 -3.00 -4.47
CA LYS A 242 -8.16 -1.95 -4.72
C LYS A 242 -7.38 -1.59 -3.45
N ILE A 243 -8.05 -1.45 -2.31
CA ILE A 243 -7.42 -1.18 -1.00
C ILE A 243 -6.47 -2.32 -0.61
N CYS A 244 -6.91 -3.57 -0.72
CA CYS A 244 -6.09 -4.71 -0.31
C CYS A 244 -4.89 -4.94 -1.22
N GLU A 245 -4.98 -4.60 -2.52
CA GLU A 245 -3.86 -4.66 -3.46
C GLU A 245 -2.91 -3.46 -3.37
N SER A 246 -3.37 -2.27 -2.95
CA SER A 246 -2.51 -1.09 -2.86
C SER A 246 -1.50 -1.17 -1.71
N ILE A 247 -1.81 -1.94 -0.67
CA ILE A 247 -0.95 -2.16 0.51
C ILE A 247 0.24 -3.11 0.19
N THR A 248 0.42 -3.55 -1.06
CA THR A 248 1.38 -4.60 -1.46
C THR A 248 2.85 -4.18 -1.60
N PHE A 249 3.29 -3.14 -0.89
CA PHE A 249 4.70 -2.69 -0.89
C PHE A 249 5.36 -2.74 0.49
N LEU A 250 5.07 -3.78 1.27
CA LEU A 250 5.79 -4.06 2.50
C LEU A 250 7.24 -4.46 2.18
N ASN A 251 8.16 -3.50 2.35
CA ASN A 251 9.56 -3.67 2.01
C ASN A 251 10.26 -4.74 2.89
N ASP A 252 9.82 -4.86 4.14
CA ASP A 252 10.43 -5.68 5.20
C ASP A 252 9.38 -6.54 5.92
N ILE A 253 9.78 -7.75 6.33
CA ILE A 253 8.99 -8.67 7.16
C ILE A 253 8.57 -8.05 8.50
N SER A 254 9.37 -7.13 9.05
CA SER A 254 9.01 -6.40 10.29
C SER A 254 7.71 -5.59 10.13
N ILE A 255 7.47 -5.06 8.93
CA ILE A 255 6.25 -4.31 8.63
C ILE A 255 5.07 -5.28 8.49
N CYS A 256 5.26 -6.44 7.84
CA CYS A 256 4.23 -7.49 7.79
C CYS A 256 3.72 -7.85 9.19
N TYR A 257 4.62 -8.08 10.16
CA TYR A 257 4.20 -8.42 11.52
C TYR A 257 3.48 -7.28 12.25
N LYS A 258 3.84 -6.02 12.00
CA LYS A 258 3.11 -4.86 12.54
C LYS A 258 1.70 -4.80 11.98
N GLU A 259 1.55 -4.99 10.68
CA GLU A 259 0.24 -5.04 10.02
C GLU A 259 -0.60 -6.21 10.52
N LEU A 260 -0.06 -7.43 10.57
CA LEU A 260 -0.77 -8.60 11.13
C LEU A 260 -1.24 -8.35 12.57
N THR A 261 -0.42 -7.66 13.37
CA THR A 261 -0.79 -7.29 14.75
C THR A 261 -1.94 -6.28 14.78
N LEU A 262 -1.92 -5.29 13.89
CA LEU A 262 -2.97 -4.27 13.79
C LEU A 262 -4.29 -4.89 13.31
N ILE A 263 -4.24 -5.71 12.26
CA ILE A 263 -5.41 -6.44 11.73
C ILE A 263 -6.00 -7.34 12.82
N ASN A 264 -5.18 -8.06 13.57
CA ASN A 264 -5.64 -8.90 14.67
C ASN A 264 -6.31 -8.12 15.81
N ARG A 265 -5.90 -6.87 16.06
CA ARG A 265 -6.61 -6.01 17.03
C ARG A 265 -7.97 -5.59 16.47
N LEU A 266 -8.02 -5.18 15.20
CA LEU A 266 -9.26 -4.79 14.53
C LEU A 266 -10.26 -5.95 14.51
N LEU A 267 -9.83 -7.16 14.17
CA LEU A 267 -10.66 -8.37 14.18
C LEU A 267 -11.29 -8.68 15.56
N LYS A 268 -10.68 -8.21 16.66
CA LYS A 268 -11.21 -8.39 18.02
C LYS A 268 -12.17 -7.29 18.45
N SER A 269 -12.06 -6.09 17.88
CA SER A 269 -12.87 -4.93 18.26
C SER A 269 -13.99 -4.62 17.28
N GLU A 270 -13.92 -5.10 16.05
CA GLU A 270 -14.86 -4.82 14.97
C GLU A 270 -16.12 -5.68 15.09
N SER A 271 -17.28 -5.06 14.83
CA SER A 271 -18.58 -5.73 14.84
C SER A 271 -19.18 -5.86 13.44
N SER A 272 -18.71 -5.09 12.46
CA SER A 272 -19.16 -5.18 11.07
C SER A 272 -18.65 -6.45 10.40
N ALA A 273 -19.57 -7.33 9.98
CA ALA A 273 -19.25 -8.56 9.26
C ALA A 273 -18.44 -8.31 7.97
N PHE A 274 -18.76 -7.23 7.25
CA PHE A 274 -18.03 -6.83 6.05
C PHE A 274 -16.58 -6.47 6.38
N ILE A 275 -16.34 -5.60 7.37
CA ILE A 275 -14.98 -5.18 7.75
C ILE A 275 -14.18 -6.35 8.32
N ILE A 276 -14.83 -7.26 9.06
CA ILE A 276 -14.22 -8.51 9.53
C ILE A 276 -13.69 -9.32 8.34
N ASP A 277 -14.48 -9.49 7.28
CA ASP A 277 -14.05 -10.24 6.10
C ASP A 277 -12.96 -9.53 5.30
N VAL A 278 -13.03 -8.20 5.17
CA VAL A 278 -11.93 -7.39 4.62
C VAL A 278 -10.65 -7.64 5.41
N CYS A 279 -10.72 -7.62 6.74
CA CYS A 279 -9.59 -7.89 7.61
C CYS A 279 -9.05 -9.31 7.45
N LYS A 280 -9.91 -10.33 7.34
CA LYS A 280 -9.48 -11.72 7.10
C LYS A 280 -8.75 -11.87 5.77
N TYR A 281 -9.27 -11.25 4.70
CA TYR A 281 -8.60 -11.27 3.40
C TYR A 281 -7.26 -10.55 3.46
N HIS A 282 -7.22 -9.36 4.07
CA HIS A 282 -5.99 -8.60 4.23
C HIS A 282 -4.96 -9.37 5.07
N TYR A 283 -5.38 -10.03 6.15
CA TYR A 283 -4.54 -10.91 6.96
C TYR A 283 -3.94 -12.06 6.14
N ALA A 284 -4.75 -12.70 5.29
CA ALA A 284 -4.28 -13.75 4.39
C ALA A 284 -3.22 -13.21 3.42
N ARG A 285 -3.46 -12.06 2.78
CA ARG A 285 -2.50 -11.43 1.87
C ARG A 285 -1.19 -11.06 2.57
N VAL A 286 -1.24 -10.39 3.72
CA VAL A 286 -0.03 -10.03 4.48
C VAL A 286 0.74 -11.28 4.92
N SER A 287 0.05 -12.36 5.30
CA SER A 287 0.68 -13.64 5.62
C SER A 287 1.38 -14.27 4.40
N GLN A 288 0.76 -14.23 3.21
CA GLN A 288 1.39 -14.65 1.96
C GLN A 288 2.67 -13.83 1.67
N PHE A 289 2.64 -12.50 1.86
CA PHE A 289 3.83 -11.65 1.71
C PHE A 289 4.91 -11.95 2.75
N ALA A 290 4.52 -12.17 4.01
CA ALA A 290 5.45 -12.52 5.07
C ALA A 290 6.22 -13.81 4.75
N ALA A 291 5.52 -14.85 4.25
CA ALA A 291 6.15 -16.11 3.83
C ALA A 291 7.24 -15.89 2.76
N GLN A 292 6.98 -15.02 1.78
CA GLN A 292 7.92 -14.72 0.69
C GLN A 292 9.14 -13.87 1.10
N LYS A 293 9.11 -13.28 2.30
CA LYS A 293 10.19 -12.46 2.87
C LYS A 293 11.04 -13.20 3.90
N LEU A 294 10.69 -14.45 4.22
CA LEU A 294 11.47 -15.28 5.15
C LEU A 294 12.84 -15.63 4.56
N LEU A 295 13.77 -15.94 5.47
CA LEU A 295 15.13 -16.36 5.11
C LEU A 295 15.13 -17.67 4.30
N PRO A 296 16.14 -17.89 3.44
CA PRO A 296 16.20 -19.06 2.58
C PRO A 296 16.12 -20.40 3.34
N LEU A 297 15.43 -21.36 2.75
CA LEU A 297 15.19 -22.69 3.32
C LEU A 297 16.48 -23.52 3.55
N ASN A 298 17.62 -23.10 2.96
CA ASN A 298 18.88 -23.86 2.91
C ASN A 298 19.93 -23.47 3.98
N THR A 299 19.58 -22.75 5.05
CA THR A 299 20.58 -22.35 6.06
C THR A 299 20.48 -23.14 7.37
N THR A 300 21.32 -24.17 7.52
CA THR A 300 21.75 -24.85 8.78
C THR A 300 20.69 -25.63 9.59
N ASN A 301 21.11 -26.35 10.66
CA ASN A 301 20.38 -27.23 11.61
C ASN A 301 19.04 -26.73 12.22
N LYS A 302 18.48 -25.59 11.77
CA LYS A 302 17.19 -25.02 12.18
C LYS A 302 16.08 -25.20 11.13
N THR A 303 16.31 -26.02 10.11
CA THR A 303 15.44 -26.25 8.94
C THR A 303 13.97 -26.47 9.33
N TYR A 304 13.69 -27.36 10.29
CA TYR A 304 12.32 -27.68 10.72
C TYR A 304 11.56 -26.48 11.30
N LYS A 305 12.23 -25.64 12.12
CA LYS A 305 11.60 -24.44 12.69
C LYS A 305 11.23 -23.43 11.61
N ILE A 306 12.08 -23.27 10.60
CA ILE A 306 11.82 -22.37 9.47
C ILE A 306 10.64 -22.89 8.64
N HIS A 307 10.60 -24.19 8.33
CA HIS A 307 9.48 -24.80 7.60
C HIS A 307 8.14 -24.61 8.31
N ASN A 308 8.11 -24.75 9.64
CA ASN A 308 6.89 -24.49 10.42
C ASN A 308 6.41 -23.03 10.34
N ILE A 309 7.33 -22.06 10.22
CA ILE A 309 6.98 -20.65 10.06
C ILE A 309 6.40 -20.40 8.66
N TYR A 310 7.02 -20.95 7.61
CA TYR A 310 6.47 -20.92 6.25
C TYR A 310 5.07 -21.53 6.21
N HIS A 311 4.94 -22.76 6.73
CA HIS A 311 3.69 -23.49 6.75
C HIS A 311 2.58 -22.69 7.45
N ARG A 312 2.86 -22.07 8.60
CA ARG A 312 1.88 -21.25 9.32
C ARG A 312 1.41 -20.05 8.49
N HIS A 313 2.34 -19.28 7.93
CA HIS A 313 2.02 -18.11 7.12
C HIS A 313 1.27 -18.47 5.84
N LEU A 314 1.66 -19.56 5.17
CA LEU A 314 0.98 -20.03 3.96
C LEU A 314 -0.40 -20.62 4.27
N LEU A 315 -0.55 -21.33 5.39
CA LEU A 315 -1.84 -21.80 5.87
C LEU A 315 -2.78 -20.64 6.22
N ASP A 316 -2.28 -19.61 6.90
CA ASP A 316 -3.03 -18.37 7.13
C ASP A 316 -3.36 -17.67 5.80
N GLY A 317 -2.44 -17.71 4.85
CA GLY A 317 -2.55 -17.15 3.51
C GLY A 317 -3.64 -17.76 2.64
N ILE A 318 -4.10 -18.98 2.90
CA ILE A 318 -5.16 -19.64 2.11
C ILE A 318 -6.56 -19.49 2.71
N LYS A 319 -6.69 -19.09 3.97
CA LYS A 319 -7.99 -19.12 4.69
C LYS A 319 -9.07 -18.26 4.04
N ALA A 320 -8.69 -17.08 3.54
CA ALA A 320 -9.59 -16.12 2.91
C ALA A 320 -9.29 -15.89 1.42
N ASP A 321 -8.30 -16.60 0.87
CA ASP A 321 -7.89 -16.48 -0.52
C ASP A 321 -8.63 -17.51 -1.39
N ALA A 322 -8.93 -17.14 -2.63
CA ALA A 322 -9.61 -18.02 -3.58
C ALA A 322 -8.67 -19.10 -4.16
N VAL A 323 -7.50 -18.69 -4.66
CA VAL A 323 -6.62 -19.55 -5.48
C VAL A 323 -5.15 -19.17 -5.35
N SER A 324 -4.81 -17.87 -5.40
CA SER A 324 -3.44 -17.39 -5.46
C SER A 324 -2.57 -17.83 -4.26
N GLY A 325 -3.15 -17.86 -3.06
CA GLY A 325 -2.51 -18.34 -1.85
C GLY A 325 -2.25 -19.86 -1.90
N TRP A 326 -3.17 -20.62 -2.51
CA TRP A 326 -3.03 -22.08 -2.65
C TRP A 326 -1.85 -22.43 -3.55
N LEU A 327 -1.65 -21.67 -4.63
CA LEU A 327 -0.53 -21.89 -5.55
C LEU A 327 0.81 -21.44 -4.97
N LEU A 328 0.82 -20.39 -4.16
CA LEU A 328 2.00 -20.04 -3.38
C LEU A 328 2.36 -21.15 -2.38
N TYR A 329 1.35 -21.77 -1.78
CA TYR A 329 1.54 -22.89 -0.86
C TYR A 329 1.96 -24.19 -1.56
N ALA A 330 1.40 -24.47 -2.74
CA ALA A 330 1.85 -25.55 -3.61
C ALA A 330 3.33 -25.36 -3.99
N SER A 331 3.72 -24.12 -4.34
CA SER A 331 5.10 -23.78 -4.65
C SER A 331 6.05 -24.03 -3.46
N PHE A 332 5.62 -23.78 -2.22
CA PHE A 332 6.39 -24.15 -1.03
C PHE A 332 6.64 -25.66 -0.93
N TYR A 333 5.62 -26.50 -1.17
CA TYR A 333 5.82 -27.94 -1.19
C TYR A 333 6.69 -28.40 -2.36
N TYR A 334 6.59 -27.73 -3.51
CA TYR A 334 7.46 -27.97 -4.64
C TYR A 334 8.94 -27.71 -4.31
N VAL A 335 9.28 -26.50 -3.82
CA VAL A 335 10.68 -26.14 -3.52
C VAL A 335 11.26 -26.92 -2.34
N THR A 336 10.42 -27.58 -1.54
CA THR A 336 10.84 -28.48 -0.45
C THR A 336 10.84 -29.95 -0.85
N GLY A 337 10.65 -30.28 -2.14
CA GLY A 337 10.72 -31.64 -2.69
C GLY A 337 9.49 -32.51 -2.44
N GLN A 338 8.40 -31.95 -1.90
CA GLN A 338 7.16 -32.65 -1.57
C GLN A 338 6.17 -32.59 -2.75
N TYR A 339 6.60 -33.14 -3.90
CA TYR A 339 5.89 -33.00 -5.18
C TYR A 339 4.44 -33.52 -5.17
N THR A 340 4.17 -34.64 -4.48
CA THR A 340 2.81 -35.19 -4.35
C THR A 340 1.87 -34.26 -3.56
N VAL A 341 2.39 -33.51 -2.59
CA VAL A 341 1.60 -32.51 -1.86
C VAL A 341 1.34 -31.30 -2.74
N SER A 342 2.38 -30.83 -3.46
CA SER A 342 2.26 -29.75 -4.43
C SER A 342 1.20 -30.05 -5.50
N LEU A 343 1.19 -31.28 -6.06
CA LEU A 343 0.19 -31.73 -7.03
C LEU A 343 -1.23 -31.62 -6.48
N ARG A 344 -1.51 -32.18 -5.30
CA ARG A 344 -2.85 -32.13 -4.68
C ARG A 344 -3.34 -30.70 -4.45
N LEU A 345 -2.47 -29.81 -3.98
CA LEU A 345 -2.82 -28.40 -3.77
C LEU A 345 -3.05 -27.68 -5.10
N THR A 346 -2.28 -28.02 -6.12
CA THR A 346 -2.41 -27.45 -7.46
C THR A 346 -3.71 -27.91 -8.13
N GLU A 347 -4.07 -29.18 -8.01
CA GLU A 347 -5.36 -29.73 -8.47
C GLU A 347 -6.53 -29.08 -7.76
N TYR A 348 -6.44 -28.90 -6.43
CA TYR A 348 -7.44 -28.16 -5.69
C TYR A 348 -7.58 -26.72 -6.21
N ALA A 349 -6.47 -25.99 -6.37
CA ALA A 349 -6.47 -24.62 -6.87
C ALA A 349 -7.09 -24.53 -8.27
N LEU A 350 -6.72 -25.44 -9.18
CA LEU A 350 -7.27 -25.51 -10.53
C LEU A 350 -8.77 -25.83 -10.53
N SER A 351 -9.23 -26.72 -9.64
CA SER A 351 -10.66 -27.04 -9.48
C SER A 351 -11.52 -25.85 -9.03
N LYS A 352 -10.89 -24.81 -8.48
CA LYS A 352 -11.55 -23.56 -8.11
C LYS A 352 -11.53 -22.53 -9.23
N CYS A 353 -10.68 -22.66 -10.24
CA CYS A 353 -10.68 -21.73 -11.37
C CYS A 353 -11.80 -22.06 -12.34
N THR A 354 -12.75 -21.15 -12.52
CA THR A 354 -13.78 -21.27 -13.56
C THR A 354 -13.68 -20.12 -14.58
N PRO A 355 -14.07 -20.32 -15.86
CA PRO A 355 -13.93 -19.32 -16.92
C PRO A 355 -14.72 -18.02 -16.70
N ASP A 356 -15.67 -18.05 -15.77
CA ASP A 356 -16.58 -16.97 -15.41
C ASP A 356 -16.16 -16.24 -14.11
N MET A 357 -14.97 -16.52 -13.58
CA MET A 357 -14.41 -15.70 -12.51
C MET A 357 -13.93 -14.35 -13.03
N MET A 358 -14.20 -13.30 -12.24
CA MET A 358 -13.66 -11.96 -12.49
C MET A 358 -12.19 -11.90 -12.09
N HIS A 359 -11.33 -11.43 -13.00
CA HIS A 359 -9.93 -11.22 -12.70
C HIS A 359 -9.74 -9.97 -11.85
N VAL A 360 -9.25 -10.11 -10.62
CA VAL A 360 -9.06 -8.97 -9.69
C VAL A 360 -7.68 -8.34 -9.79
N GLY A 361 -7.61 -7.05 -9.47
CA GLY A 361 -6.37 -6.26 -9.53
C GLY A 361 -6.05 -5.69 -10.90
N CYS A 362 -7.05 -5.61 -11.79
CA CYS A 362 -7.01 -4.82 -13.03
C CYS A 362 -7.37 -3.35 -12.73
N ALA A 363 -6.77 -2.42 -13.49
CA ALA A 363 -7.12 -1.00 -13.40
C ALA A 363 -8.57 -0.76 -13.84
N ASP A 364 -8.99 -1.46 -14.91
CA ASP A 364 -10.32 -1.39 -15.51
C ASP A 364 -11.00 -2.75 -15.54
N TYR A 365 -12.29 -2.79 -15.18
CA TYR A 365 -13.15 -3.97 -15.27
C TYR A 365 -14.16 -3.77 -16.40
N CYS A 366 -14.27 -4.74 -17.31
CA CYS A 366 -15.18 -4.61 -18.44
C CYS A 366 -16.60 -5.08 -18.08
N LYS A 367 -17.58 -4.75 -18.93
CA LYS A 367 -18.99 -5.16 -18.77
C LYS A 367 -19.17 -6.68 -18.57
N LYS A 368 -18.33 -7.49 -19.24
CA LYS A 368 -18.35 -8.95 -19.10
C LYS A 368 -17.91 -9.39 -17.71
N ASP A 369 -16.85 -8.80 -17.17
CA ASP A 369 -16.33 -9.10 -15.82
C ASP A 369 -17.37 -8.83 -14.75
N ILE A 370 -18.06 -7.68 -14.85
CA ILE A 370 -19.13 -7.29 -13.92
C ILE A 370 -20.29 -8.29 -13.98
N ASN A 371 -20.73 -8.66 -15.18
CA ASN A 371 -21.83 -9.61 -15.34
C ASN A 371 -21.48 -11.00 -14.83
N ASN A 372 -20.25 -11.44 -15.07
CA ASN A 372 -19.72 -12.70 -14.57
C ASN A 372 -19.68 -12.72 -13.03
N TYR A 373 -19.17 -11.66 -12.41
CA TYR A 373 -19.20 -11.51 -10.95
C TYR A 373 -20.62 -11.61 -10.41
N LYS A 374 -21.57 -10.86 -10.98
CA LYS A 374 -22.99 -10.85 -10.55
C LYS A 374 -23.65 -12.22 -10.63
N ARG A 375 -23.38 -13.00 -11.68
CA ARG A 375 -23.98 -14.34 -11.84
C ARG A 375 -23.52 -15.33 -10.78
N ASN A 376 -22.31 -15.14 -10.26
CA ASN A 376 -21.69 -16.05 -9.31
C ASN A 376 -21.98 -15.71 -7.85
N ILE A 377 -22.54 -14.53 -7.56
CA ILE A 377 -22.77 -14.09 -6.18
C ILE A 377 -24.26 -14.05 -5.81
N ASN A 378 -24.53 -14.10 -4.51
CA ASN A 378 -25.83 -13.88 -3.92
C ASN A 378 -25.70 -12.83 -2.79
N SER A 379 -26.71 -11.97 -2.61
CA SER A 379 -26.76 -10.96 -1.55
C SER A 379 -26.68 -11.54 -0.13
N ALA A 380 -27.07 -12.80 0.06
CA ALA A 380 -26.97 -13.49 1.35
C ALA A 380 -25.53 -13.96 1.68
N MET A 381 -24.64 -14.01 0.69
CA MET A 381 -23.26 -14.44 0.90
C MET A 381 -22.45 -13.38 1.64
N THR A 382 -21.48 -13.84 2.42
CA THR A 382 -20.42 -13.03 3.00
C THR A 382 -19.44 -12.55 1.92
N LEU A 383 -18.63 -11.53 2.21
CA LEU A 383 -17.61 -11.06 1.27
C LEU A 383 -16.61 -12.19 0.95
N ASN A 384 -16.20 -12.96 1.96
CA ASN A 384 -15.26 -14.06 1.80
C ASN A 384 -15.78 -15.15 0.84
N GLU A 385 -17.07 -15.49 0.93
CA GLU A 385 -17.70 -16.45 0.02
C GLU A 385 -17.72 -15.92 -1.42
N ARG A 386 -18.15 -14.67 -1.61
CA ARG A 386 -18.17 -14.04 -2.94
C ARG A 386 -16.79 -14.01 -3.59
N VAL A 387 -15.75 -13.62 -2.84
CA VAL A 387 -14.35 -13.62 -3.28
C VAL A 387 -13.93 -14.99 -3.82
N LYS A 388 -14.25 -16.07 -3.09
CA LYS A 388 -13.81 -17.42 -3.41
C LYS A 388 -14.47 -18.03 -4.64
N ILE A 389 -15.70 -17.62 -4.95
CA ILE A 389 -16.48 -18.22 -6.05
C ILE A 389 -16.52 -17.34 -7.30
N ALA A 390 -16.38 -16.02 -7.15
CA ALA A 390 -16.58 -15.08 -8.25
C ALA A 390 -15.30 -14.40 -8.71
N THR A 391 -14.16 -14.59 -8.02
CA THR A 391 -12.91 -13.89 -8.37
C THR A 391 -11.68 -14.78 -8.45
N VAL A 392 -10.74 -14.32 -9.26
CA VAL A 392 -9.41 -14.93 -9.41
C VAL A 392 -8.35 -13.84 -9.49
N GLY A 393 -7.32 -13.94 -8.64
CA GLY A 393 -6.19 -12.99 -8.63
C GLY A 393 -4.92 -13.64 -9.18
N LEU A 394 -4.02 -12.83 -9.76
CA LEU A 394 -2.71 -13.31 -10.18
C LEU A 394 -1.91 -13.87 -9.00
N VAL A 395 -1.22 -14.99 -9.23
CA VAL A 395 -0.20 -15.46 -8.29
C VAL A 395 0.96 -14.49 -8.37
N ARG A 396 1.30 -13.88 -7.23
CA ARG A 396 2.32 -12.84 -7.14
C ARG A 396 3.51 -13.34 -6.34
N PHE A 397 4.64 -13.47 -7.02
CA PHE A 397 5.93 -13.77 -6.42
C PHE A 397 6.79 -12.51 -6.28
N LEU A 398 7.42 -12.33 -5.12
CA LEU A 398 8.48 -11.33 -4.93
C LEU A 398 9.77 -11.83 -5.54
N ARG A 399 10.56 -10.96 -6.19
CA ARG A 399 11.80 -11.37 -6.87
C ARG A 399 12.76 -12.18 -6.00
N GLN A 400 12.86 -11.83 -4.71
CA GLN A 400 13.73 -12.49 -3.74
C GLN A 400 13.12 -13.75 -3.10
N SER A 401 11.86 -14.07 -3.40
CA SER A 401 11.13 -15.15 -2.76
C SER A 401 11.80 -16.49 -3.06
N THR A 402 12.01 -17.30 -2.02
CA THR A 402 12.46 -18.68 -2.16
C THR A 402 11.34 -19.64 -2.52
N LEU A 403 10.11 -19.14 -2.66
CA LEU A 403 8.95 -19.92 -3.10
C LEU A 403 8.84 -19.96 -4.63
N ILE A 404 9.73 -19.29 -5.37
CA ILE A 404 9.77 -19.38 -6.83
C ILE A 404 10.51 -20.67 -7.19
N PRO A 405 9.89 -21.60 -7.96
CA PRO A 405 10.59 -22.72 -8.58
C PRO A 405 11.84 -22.25 -9.33
N GLU A 406 12.96 -22.95 -9.19
CA GLU A 406 14.24 -22.53 -9.77
C GLU A 406 14.15 -22.43 -11.31
N GLU A 407 13.36 -23.32 -11.92
CA GLU A 407 13.08 -23.36 -13.36
C GLU A 407 12.37 -22.10 -13.87
N LEU A 408 11.65 -21.37 -13.01
CA LEU A 408 10.92 -20.14 -13.35
C LEU A 408 11.72 -18.87 -13.04
N ARG A 409 12.94 -19.00 -12.52
CA ARG A 409 13.71 -17.86 -12.00
C ARG A 409 14.13 -16.87 -13.09
N LEU A 410 14.29 -17.34 -14.33
CA LEU A 410 14.60 -16.51 -15.50
C LEU A 410 13.43 -15.60 -15.92
N GLU A 411 12.19 -15.95 -15.58
CA GLU A 411 10.99 -15.15 -15.91
C GLU A 411 10.83 -13.93 -14.98
N VAL A 412 11.63 -13.86 -13.92
CA VAL A 412 11.56 -12.80 -12.91
C VAL A 412 12.33 -11.56 -13.39
N LYS A 413 11.74 -10.81 -14.31
CA LYS A 413 12.36 -9.61 -14.91
C LYS A 413 12.33 -8.38 -13.99
N PHE A 414 11.26 -8.19 -13.23
CA PHE A 414 11.00 -6.97 -12.43
C PHE A 414 11.06 -7.23 -10.91
N LYS A 415 10.51 -6.30 -10.09
CA LYS A 415 10.41 -6.46 -8.62
C LYS A 415 9.49 -7.62 -8.20
N THR A 416 8.52 -7.94 -9.05
CA THR A 416 7.59 -9.05 -8.83
C THR A 416 7.37 -9.83 -10.12
N PHE A 417 7.09 -11.12 -9.98
CA PHE A 417 6.65 -12.01 -11.04
C PHE A 417 5.16 -12.32 -10.80
N LYS A 418 4.31 -11.97 -11.76
CA LYS A 418 2.86 -12.19 -11.69
C LYS A 418 2.47 -13.20 -12.76
N VAL A 419 1.73 -14.23 -12.39
CA VAL A 419 1.34 -15.31 -13.31
C VAL A 419 -0.13 -15.68 -13.09
N PRO A 420 -0.92 -15.88 -14.17
CA PRO A 420 -2.30 -16.37 -14.03
C PRO A 420 -2.35 -17.70 -13.28
N PRO A 421 -3.31 -17.92 -12.36
CA PRO A 421 -3.38 -19.13 -11.57
C PRO A 421 -3.43 -20.42 -12.40
N VAL A 422 -4.21 -20.45 -13.49
CA VAL A 422 -4.28 -21.61 -14.38
C VAL A 422 -2.90 -21.93 -14.97
N VAL A 423 -2.18 -20.93 -15.47
CA VAL A 423 -0.83 -21.11 -16.03
C VAL A 423 0.12 -21.64 -14.97
N MET A 424 0.13 -21.04 -13.77
CA MET A 424 0.98 -21.51 -12.67
C MET A 424 0.64 -22.93 -12.24
N SER A 425 -0.64 -23.30 -12.24
CA SER A 425 -1.08 -24.67 -11.93
C SER A 425 -0.51 -25.68 -12.92
N HIS A 426 -0.62 -25.41 -14.22
CA HIS A 426 -0.06 -26.29 -15.24
C HIS A 426 1.47 -26.36 -15.16
N CYS A 427 2.15 -25.23 -14.94
CA CYS A 427 3.59 -25.21 -14.71
C CYS A 427 4.01 -26.07 -13.51
N LEU A 428 3.37 -25.91 -12.35
CA LEU A 428 3.68 -26.71 -11.15
C LEU A 428 3.38 -28.20 -11.37
N LYS A 429 2.26 -28.54 -12.03
CA LYS A 429 1.94 -29.93 -12.37
C LYS A 429 3.04 -30.54 -13.24
N PHE A 430 3.41 -29.86 -14.32
CA PHE A 430 4.48 -30.30 -15.22
C PHE A 430 5.78 -30.56 -14.46
N LEU A 431 6.22 -29.60 -13.65
CA LEU A 431 7.44 -29.72 -12.87
C LEU A 431 7.38 -30.85 -11.84
N CYS A 432 6.24 -31.02 -11.14
CA CYS A 432 6.07 -32.11 -10.19
C CYS A 432 6.14 -33.48 -10.88
N TYR A 433 5.43 -33.68 -12.00
CA TYR A 433 5.48 -34.95 -12.73
C TYR A 433 6.87 -35.22 -13.32
N HIS A 434 7.59 -34.17 -13.76
CA HIS A 434 8.98 -34.30 -14.19
C HIS A 434 9.86 -34.86 -13.07
N HIS A 435 9.82 -34.26 -11.87
CA HIS A 435 10.62 -34.71 -10.72
C HIS A 435 10.18 -36.07 -10.17
N LEU A 436 8.93 -36.46 -10.38
CA LEU A 436 8.41 -37.80 -10.03
C LEU A 436 8.69 -38.86 -11.11
N GLY A 437 9.25 -38.49 -12.27
CA GLY A 437 9.49 -39.42 -13.38
C GLY A 437 8.22 -39.87 -14.14
N ASP A 438 7.09 -39.19 -13.93
CA ASP A 438 5.81 -39.53 -14.57
C ASP A 438 5.69 -38.87 -15.95
N MET A 439 6.21 -39.56 -16.96
CA MET A 439 6.28 -39.05 -18.33
C MET A 439 4.90 -38.81 -18.97
N PHE A 440 3.92 -39.66 -18.65
CA PHE A 440 2.58 -39.59 -19.22
C PHE A 440 1.83 -38.36 -18.74
N ASN A 441 1.73 -38.18 -17.41
CA ASN A 441 1.02 -37.03 -16.85
C ASN A 441 1.79 -35.72 -17.05
N ARG A 442 3.13 -35.78 -17.15
CA ARG A 442 3.94 -34.64 -17.57
C ARG A 442 3.57 -34.14 -18.96
N GLN A 443 3.33 -35.04 -19.91
CA GLN A 443 2.96 -34.67 -21.27
C GLN A 443 1.52 -34.14 -21.35
N GLN A 444 0.60 -34.70 -20.55
CA GLN A 444 -0.75 -34.15 -20.42
C GLN A 444 -0.77 -32.74 -19.81
N ALA A 445 0.13 -32.44 -18.87
CA ALA A 445 0.19 -31.12 -18.23
C ALA A 445 0.49 -29.97 -19.21
N PHE A 446 1.05 -30.25 -20.40
CA PHE A 446 1.29 -29.27 -21.46
C PHE A 446 0.04 -28.88 -22.27
N GLN A 447 -1.02 -29.68 -22.23
CA GLN A 447 -2.24 -29.41 -22.97
C GLN A 447 -3.10 -28.47 -22.12
N LEU A 448 -3.02 -27.16 -22.42
CA LEU A 448 -3.84 -26.10 -21.82
C LEU A 448 -5.28 -26.15 -22.31
#